data_AF-A0A973TBS6-F1
#
_entry.id   AF-A0A973TBS6-F1
#
_cell.length_a   1.000
_cell.length_b   1.000
_cell.length_c   1.000
_cell.angle_alpha   90.00
_cell.angle_beta   90.00
_cell.angle_gamma   90.00
#
_symmetry.space_group_name_H-M   'P 1'
#
loop_
_entity.id
_entity.type
_entity.pdbx_description
1 polymer ?
#
loop_
_entity_poly.entity_id
_entity_poly.type
_entity_poly.pdbx_seq_one_letter_code
_entity_poly.pdbx_strand_id
1 'polypeptide(L)'
;MLNPDFPFSYDHYLAHPGGLGSVPPELHGTEVAVIGAGLSGLVTAYELMKLGLRPVVYEADQIGGRLRTAAFPAAPGVVADLGGMRFPVSGKAFYHYVDLLGLETSDFPNPLAEATSSTVIELAGKKHYAEKSSDLPPYFREVADAWKAAVNDGAKFARMQDAIRARDTGRIK
;
A
#
# COMPACT_ATOMS: atom_id res chain seq x y z
N MET A 1 -7.65 5.09 3.85
CA MET A 1 -7.37 5.21 5.30
C MET A 1 -6.75 6.58 5.53
N LEU A 2 -7.07 7.25 6.62
CA LEU A 2 -6.41 8.50 6.99
C LEU A 2 -5.00 8.22 7.54
N ASN A 3 -4.05 9.08 7.19
CA ASN A 3 -2.73 9.15 7.81
C ASN A 3 -2.77 10.22 8.93
N PRO A 4 -2.05 10.04 10.06
CA PRO A 4 -2.11 11.00 11.18
C PRO A 4 -1.42 12.34 10.92
N ASP A 5 -0.35 12.34 10.13
CA ASP A 5 0.40 13.54 9.74
C ASP A 5 -0.46 14.46 8.86
N PHE A 6 -1.17 13.89 7.89
CA PHE A 6 -2.12 14.60 7.04
C PHE A 6 -3.40 13.77 6.85
N PRO A 7 -4.43 13.97 7.71
CA PRO A 7 -5.63 13.13 7.72
C PRO A 7 -6.62 13.53 6.62
N PHE A 8 -6.13 13.56 5.38
CA PHE A 8 -6.93 13.81 4.18
C PHE A 8 -7.47 12.50 3.60
N SER A 9 -8.75 12.51 3.23
CA SER A 9 -9.43 11.35 2.65
C SER A 9 -9.17 11.24 1.15
N TYR A 10 -7.98 10.81 0.75
CA TYR A 10 -7.64 10.60 -0.66
C TYR A 10 -8.59 9.64 -1.38
N ASP A 11 -9.10 8.63 -0.67
CA ASP A 11 -10.07 7.68 -1.20
C ASP A 11 -11.41 8.34 -1.55
N HIS A 12 -11.95 9.17 -0.65
CA HIS A 12 -13.17 9.93 -0.94
C HIS A 12 -12.93 10.97 -2.05
N TYR A 13 -11.75 11.61 -2.06
CA TYR A 13 -11.42 12.61 -3.07
C TYR A 13 -11.33 12.00 -4.47
N LEU A 14 -10.65 10.86 -4.63
CA LEU A 14 -10.51 10.15 -5.90
C LEU A 14 -11.84 9.55 -6.39
N ALA A 15 -12.71 9.09 -5.48
CA ALA A 15 -14.01 8.52 -5.82
C ALA A 15 -15.11 9.58 -6.05
N HIS A 16 -14.84 10.86 -5.79
CA HIS A 16 -15.85 11.90 -5.88
C HIS A 16 -16.27 12.13 -7.35
N PRO A 17 -17.58 12.15 -7.68
CA PRO A 17 -18.06 12.26 -9.06
C PRO A 17 -17.72 13.62 -9.72
N GLY A 18 -17.43 14.64 -8.92
CA GLY A 18 -16.95 15.94 -9.39
C GLY A 18 -15.50 15.96 -9.90
N GLY A 19 -14.78 14.84 -9.82
CA GLY A 19 -13.37 14.75 -10.21
C GLY A 19 -12.44 15.54 -9.28
N LEU A 20 -11.20 15.76 -9.73
CA LEU A 20 -10.16 16.46 -8.95
C LEU A 20 -10.17 17.98 -9.14
N GLY A 21 -11.17 18.50 -9.85
CA GLY A 21 -11.26 19.91 -10.27
C GLY A 21 -11.16 20.07 -11.78
N SER A 22 -10.79 21.27 -12.21
CA SER A 22 -10.70 21.64 -13.63
C SER A 22 -9.59 22.65 -13.87
N VAL A 23 -9.03 22.61 -15.07
CA VAL A 23 -8.09 23.62 -15.58
C VAL A 23 -8.83 24.49 -16.62
N PRO A 24 -8.56 25.82 -16.66
CA PRO A 24 -9.13 26.70 -17.68
C PRO A 24 -8.94 26.16 -19.12
N PRO A 25 -9.97 26.21 -19.99
CA PRO A 25 -9.90 25.62 -21.32
C PRO A 25 -8.73 26.11 -22.19
N GLU A 26 -8.33 27.37 -22.04
CA GLU A 26 -7.21 27.98 -22.76
C GLU A 26 -5.85 27.36 -22.40
N LEU A 27 -5.75 26.63 -21.29
CA LEU A 27 -4.56 25.90 -20.88
C LEU A 27 -4.58 24.42 -21.29
N HIS A 28 -5.67 23.92 -21.88
CA HIS A 28 -5.72 22.53 -22.33
C HIS A 28 -4.63 22.25 -23.37
N GLY A 29 -4.01 21.08 -23.28
CA GLY A 29 -2.87 20.69 -24.10
C GLY A 29 -1.52 21.26 -23.64
N THR A 30 -1.47 22.11 -22.61
CA THR A 30 -0.22 22.62 -22.04
C THR A 30 0.63 21.45 -21.55
N GLU A 31 1.91 21.45 -21.96
CA GLU A 31 2.85 20.42 -21.55
C GLU A 31 3.25 20.54 -20.09
N VAL A 32 3.29 19.41 -19.40
CA VAL A 32 3.83 19.30 -18.04
C VAL A 32 4.83 18.17 -17.99
N ALA A 33 6.11 18.50 -17.75
CA ALA A 33 7.15 17.49 -17.61
C ALA A 33 6.95 16.70 -16.30
N VAL A 34 6.95 15.37 -16.40
CA VAL A 34 6.88 14.43 -15.27
C VAL A 34 8.14 13.58 -15.30
N ILE A 35 9.01 13.75 -14.30
CA ILE A 35 10.29 13.05 -14.22
C ILE A 35 10.15 11.79 -13.35
N GLY A 36 10.23 10.63 -13.97
CA GLY A 36 10.08 9.29 -13.40
C GLY A 36 8.72 8.66 -13.76
N ALA A 37 8.76 7.49 -14.41
CA ALA A 37 7.60 6.66 -14.76
C ALA A 37 7.32 5.56 -13.73
N GLY A 38 7.62 5.80 -12.45
CA GLY A 38 7.13 4.98 -11.34
C GLY A 38 5.68 5.32 -10.95
N LEU A 39 5.11 4.61 -9.98
CA LEU A 39 3.69 4.77 -9.58
C LEU A 39 3.28 6.24 -9.35
N SER A 40 4.09 7.02 -8.61
CA SER A 40 3.80 8.43 -8.33
C SER A 40 3.72 9.28 -9.60
N GLY A 41 4.67 9.11 -10.51
CA GLY A 41 4.71 9.87 -11.77
C GLY A 41 3.59 9.47 -12.72
N LEU A 42 3.30 8.17 -12.84
CA LEU A 42 2.21 7.68 -13.68
C LEU A 42 0.83 8.11 -13.16
N VAL A 43 0.59 8.07 -11.85
CA VAL A 43 -0.63 8.62 -11.24
C VAL A 43 -0.76 10.11 -11.52
N THR A 44 0.34 10.87 -11.34
CA THR A 44 0.35 12.31 -11.63
C THR A 44 0.02 12.59 -13.10
N ALA A 45 0.68 11.89 -14.04
CA ALA A 45 0.42 12.03 -15.45
C ALA A 45 -1.03 11.68 -15.80
N TYR A 46 -1.55 10.56 -15.30
CA TYR A 46 -2.92 10.13 -15.53
C TYR A 46 -3.94 11.19 -15.09
N GLU A 47 -3.77 11.75 -13.89
CA GLU A 47 -4.69 12.75 -13.35
C GLU A 47 -4.55 14.12 -14.05
N LEU A 48 -3.34 14.55 -14.43
CA LEU A 48 -3.14 15.75 -15.24
C LEU A 48 -3.79 15.62 -16.63
N MET A 49 -3.68 14.44 -17.25
CA MET A 49 -4.32 14.13 -18.53
C MET A 49 -5.85 14.24 -18.43
N LYS A 50 -6.46 13.71 -17.36
CA LYS A 50 -7.90 13.84 -17.11
C LYS A 50 -8.36 15.29 -16.96
N LEU A 51 -7.48 16.18 -16.49
CA LEU A 51 -7.75 17.62 -16.36
C LEU A 51 -7.57 18.40 -17.67
N GLY A 52 -7.19 17.75 -18.78
CA GLY A 52 -7.01 18.36 -20.09
C GLY A 52 -5.57 18.83 -20.39
N LEU A 53 -4.61 18.57 -19.50
CA LEU A 53 -3.20 18.89 -19.73
C LEU A 53 -2.49 17.78 -20.53
N ARG A 54 -1.28 18.06 -21.02
CA ARG A 54 -0.45 17.11 -21.77
C ARG A 54 0.80 16.72 -20.96
N PRO A 55 0.72 15.72 -20.06
CA PRO A 55 1.89 15.25 -19.34
C PRO A 55 2.92 14.64 -20.29
N VAL A 56 4.19 15.04 -20.16
CA VAL A 56 5.32 14.46 -20.89
C VAL A 56 6.19 13.72 -19.89
N VAL A 57 6.12 12.39 -19.90
CA VAL A 57 6.80 11.53 -18.92
C VAL A 57 8.20 11.18 -19.41
N TYR A 58 9.21 11.41 -18.56
CA TYR A 58 10.60 11.03 -18.78
C TYR A 58 10.98 9.92 -17.80
N GLU A 59 11.59 8.85 -18.30
CA GLU A 59 12.09 7.75 -17.48
C GLU A 59 13.52 7.42 -17.91
N ALA A 60 14.41 7.23 -16.93
CA ALA A 60 15.82 6.98 -17.16
C ALA A 60 16.14 5.47 -17.25
N ASP A 61 15.32 4.63 -16.63
CA ASP A 61 15.46 3.17 -16.64
C ASP A 61 14.17 2.51 -17.17
N GLN A 62 13.29 2.04 -16.28
CA GLN A 62 12.13 1.23 -16.64
C GLN A 62 10.85 1.79 -16.02
N ILE A 63 9.79 1.77 -16.81
CA ILE A 63 8.42 2.06 -16.37
C ILE A 63 8.06 1.16 -15.19
N GLY A 64 7.35 1.71 -14.21
CA GLY A 64 6.97 1.05 -12.95
C GLY A 64 7.96 1.31 -11.82
N GLY A 65 9.23 1.58 -12.13
CA GLY A 65 10.26 1.89 -11.14
C GLY A 65 10.43 0.76 -10.11
N ARG A 66 10.01 1.02 -8.86
CA ARG A 66 10.07 0.07 -7.74
C ARG A 66 8.86 -0.86 -7.64
N LEU A 67 7.83 -0.67 -8.47
CA LEU A 67 6.83 -1.71 -8.70
C LEU A 67 7.28 -2.47 -9.93
N ARG A 68 7.98 -3.59 -9.69
CA ARG A 68 8.73 -4.30 -10.72
C ARG A 68 8.52 -5.79 -10.55
N THR A 69 7.96 -6.40 -11.60
CA THR A 69 7.65 -7.82 -11.65
C THR A 69 8.43 -8.42 -12.81
N ALA A 70 9.24 -9.43 -12.55
CA ALA A 70 10.06 -10.11 -13.55
C ALA A 70 9.58 -11.54 -13.76
N ALA A 71 9.52 -11.99 -15.02
CA ALA A 71 9.17 -13.37 -15.36
C ALA A 71 10.42 -14.27 -15.37
N PHE A 72 10.24 -15.55 -15.03
CA PHE A 72 11.31 -16.54 -15.19
C PHE A 72 11.43 -16.97 -16.66
N PRO A 73 12.64 -16.97 -17.28
CA PRO A 73 12.80 -17.33 -18.69
C PRO A 73 12.25 -18.72 -19.06
N ALA A 74 12.38 -19.68 -18.15
CA ALA A 74 11.91 -21.06 -18.34
C ALA A 74 10.42 -21.25 -17.99
N ALA A 75 9.77 -20.25 -17.39
CA ALA A 75 8.36 -20.30 -17.00
C ALA A 75 7.75 -18.89 -17.04
N PRO A 76 7.42 -18.35 -18.23
CA PRO A 76 7.02 -16.94 -18.38
C PRO A 76 5.74 -16.55 -17.63
N GLY A 77 4.87 -17.52 -17.32
CA GLY A 77 3.66 -17.29 -16.50
C GLY A 77 3.93 -17.23 -14.99
N VAL A 78 5.16 -17.51 -14.55
CA VAL A 78 5.59 -17.39 -13.15
C VAL A 78 6.42 -16.12 -13.04
N VAL A 79 6.08 -15.31 -12.06
CA VAL A 79 6.72 -14.02 -11.83
C VAL A 79 7.32 -13.90 -10.44
N ALA A 80 8.26 -12.98 -10.30
CA ALA A 80 8.84 -12.55 -9.03
C ALA A 80 8.75 -11.04 -8.91
N ASP A 81 8.18 -10.56 -7.80
CA ASP A 81 8.19 -9.13 -7.48
C ASP A 81 9.55 -8.73 -6.91
N LEU A 82 10.25 -7.86 -7.64
CA LEU A 82 11.57 -7.34 -7.30
C LEU A 82 11.50 -6.07 -6.45
N GLY A 83 10.30 -5.62 -6.09
CA GLY A 83 10.06 -4.42 -5.31
C GLY A 83 8.84 -4.56 -4.40
N GLY A 84 7.83 -3.71 -4.56
CA GLY A 84 6.59 -3.84 -3.78
C GLY A 84 5.83 -5.12 -4.14
N MET A 85 5.56 -5.98 -3.15
CA MET A 85 4.91 -7.30 -3.36
C MET A 85 3.71 -7.57 -2.45
N ARG A 86 3.58 -6.84 -1.33
CA ARG A 86 2.48 -6.99 -0.37
C ARG A 86 1.95 -5.62 -0.01
N PHE A 87 0.71 -5.35 -0.39
CA PHE A 87 0.08 -4.05 -0.24
C PHE A 87 -1.01 -4.14 0.82
N PRO A 88 -0.95 -3.35 1.90
CA PRO A 88 -1.99 -3.41 2.93
C PRO A 88 -3.30 -2.83 2.38
N VAL A 89 -4.42 -3.53 2.61
CA VAL A 89 -5.77 -3.12 2.16
C VAL A 89 -6.25 -1.77 2.72
N SER A 90 -5.53 -1.21 3.69
CA SER A 90 -5.71 0.15 4.19
C SER A 90 -5.24 1.23 3.22
N GLY A 91 -4.36 0.90 2.26
CA GLY A 91 -3.87 1.76 1.18
C GLY A 91 -4.92 2.08 0.14
N LYS A 92 -6.03 2.70 0.55
CA LYS A 92 -7.22 2.90 -0.29
C LYS A 92 -6.97 3.70 -1.57
N ALA A 93 -6.06 4.67 -1.54
CA ALA A 93 -5.68 5.41 -2.75
C ALA A 93 -4.92 4.55 -3.77
N PHE A 94 -4.10 3.59 -3.31
CA PHE A 94 -3.45 2.60 -4.19
C PHE A 94 -4.50 1.66 -4.80
N TYR A 95 -5.37 1.10 -3.97
CA TYR A 95 -6.42 0.18 -4.43
C TYR A 95 -7.44 0.82 -5.36
N HIS A 96 -7.69 2.14 -5.26
CA HIS A 96 -8.48 2.86 -6.26
C HIS A 96 -7.98 2.61 -7.70
N TYR A 97 -6.66 2.66 -7.93
CA TYR A 97 -6.09 2.41 -9.26
C TYR A 97 -6.01 0.92 -9.62
N VAL A 98 -5.85 0.04 -8.63
CA VAL A 98 -5.94 -1.42 -8.84
C VAL A 98 -7.34 -1.78 -9.36
N ASP A 99 -8.38 -1.28 -8.69
CA ASP A 99 -9.78 -1.50 -9.04
C ASP A 99 -10.13 -0.87 -10.38
N LEU A 100 -9.65 0.36 -10.64
CA LEU A 100 -9.84 1.06 -11.92
C LEU A 100 -9.29 0.25 -13.11
N LEU A 101 -8.19 -0.47 -12.92
CA LEU A 101 -7.56 -1.30 -13.95
C LEU A 101 -8.14 -2.73 -13.99
N GLY A 102 -9.06 -3.08 -13.09
CA GLY A 102 -9.65 -4.42 -13.01
C GLY A 102 -8.63 -5.50 -12.64
N LEU A 103 -7.58 -5.16 -11.89
CA LEU A 103 -6.53 -6.10 -11.51
C LEU A 103 -7.00 -7.00 -10.35
N GLU A 104 -6.70 -8.28 -10.45
CA GLU A 104 -6.97 -9.24 -9.38
C GLU A 104 -5.94 -9.13 -8.26
N THR A 105 -6.38 -9.34 -7.02
CA THR A 105 -5.50 -9.44 -5.85
C THR A 105 -5.91 -10.63 -4.99
N SER A 106 -4.94 -11.17 -4.26
CA SER A 106 -5.13 -12.28 -3.32
C SER A 106 -4.37 -12.00 -2.02
N ASP A 107 -4.71 -12.75 -0.98
CA ASP A 107 -4.02 -12.63 0.31
C ASP A 107 -2.56 -13.03 0.19
N PHE A 108 -1.67 -12.15 0.65
CA PHE A 108 -0.25 -12.43 0.66
C PHE A 108 0.09 -13.44 1.78
N PRO A 109 0.89 -14.49 1.52
CA PRO A 109 1.23 -15.54 2.49
C PRO A 109 2.22 -15.03 3.55
N ASN A 110 1.78 -14.13 4.43
CA ASN A 110 2.55 -13.70 5.59
C ASN A 110 2.60 -14.80 6.66
N PRO A 111 3.64 -14.84 7.51
CA PRO A 111 3.72 -15.82 8.60
C PRO A 111 2.47 -15.79 9.49
N LEU A 112 1.96 -16.97 9.85
CA LEU A 112 0.77 -17.18 10.67
C LEU A 112 -0.53 -16.52 10.16
N ALA A 113 -0.56 -16.07 8.90
CA ALA A 113 -1.79 -15.62 8.24
C ALA A 113 -2.59 -16.81 7.72
N GLU A 114 -3.89 -16.62 7.49
CA GLU A 114 -4.80 -17.65 6.96
C GLU A 114 -4.33 -18.23 5.62
N ALA A 115 -3.73 -17.40 4.75
CA ALA A 115 -3.17 -17.82 3.47
C ALA A 115 -1.89 -18.67 3.58
N THR A 116 -1.35 -18.86 4.79
CA THR A 116 -0.08 -19.56 5.04
C THR A 116 -0.33 -20.80 5.87
N SER A 117 -0.11 -21.98 5.28
CA SER A 117 -0.39 -23.26 5.96
C SER A 117 0.47 -23.51 7.18
N SER A 118 1.72 -23.04 7.20
CA SER A 118 2.62 -23.17 8.36
C SER A 118 3.76 -22.16 8.32
N THR A 119 4.38 -21.94 9.47
CA THR A 119 5.53 -21.05 9.66
C THR A 119 6.61 -21.77 10.44
N VAL A 120 7.87 -21.57 10.03
CA VAL A 120 9.04 -22.01 10.79
C VAL A 120 9.79 -20.79 11.30
N ILE A 121 10.07 -20.78 12.61
CA ILE A 121 10.96 -19.81 13.24
C ILE A 121 12.22 -20.54 13.71
N GLU A 122 13.39 -20.13 13.23
CA GLU A 122 14.67 -20.65 13.68
C GLU A 122 15.48 -19.56 14.38
N LEU A 123 15.80 -19.79 15.66
CA LEU A 123 16.56 -18.85 16.49
C LEU A 123 17.64 -19.61 17.25
N ALA A 124 18.90 -19.15 17.11
CA ALA A 124 20.07 -19.78 17.73
C ALA A 124 20.15 -21.30 17.47
N GLY A 125 19.82 -21.73 16.25
CA GLY A 125 19.83 -23.15 15.85
C GLY A 125 18.65 -23.98 16.35
N LYS A 126 17.71 -23.39 17.10
CA LYS A 126 16.47 -24.04 17.54
C LYS A 126 15.33 -23.73 16.58
N LYS A 127 14.72 -24.77 16.03
CA LYS A 127 13.59 -24.68 15.09
C LYS A 127 12.25 -24.84 15.82
N HIS A 128 11.31 -23.98 15.48
CA HIS A 128 9.92 -24.01 15.94
C HIS A 128 9.00 -24.04 14.72
N TYR A 129 8.24 -25.12 14.57
CA TYR A 129 7.20 -25.26 13.56
C TYR A 129 5.85 -24.88 14.17
N ALA A 130 5.02 -24.14 13.42
CA ALA A 130 3.69 -23.75 13.86
C ALA A 130 2.72 -23.66 12.67
N GLU A 131 1.51 -24.20 12.84
CA GLU A 131 0.37 -23.94 11.95
C GLU A 131 -0.45 -22.77 12.50
N LYS A 132 -0.45 -22.60 13.83
CA LYS A 132 -1.12 -21.51 14.53
C LYS A 132 -0.23 -20.95 15.64
N SER A 133 -0.52 -19.71 16.06
CA SER A 133 0.27 -19.01 17.08
C SER A 133 0.36 -19.73 18.43
N SER A 134 -0.61 -20.60 18.76
CA SER A 134 -0.60 -21.40 19.99
C SER A 134 0.41 -22.54 19.99
N ASP A 135 0.94 -22.93 18.83
CA ASP A 135 1.93 -24.00 18.71
C ASP A 135 3.34 -23.50 19.08
N LEU A 136 3.53 -22.17 19.08
CA LEU A 136 4.78 -21.54 19.46
C LEU A 136 4.98 -21.55 20.99
N PRO A 137 6.23 -21.64 21.46
CA PRO A 137 6.57 -21.49 22.87
C PRO A 137 5.99 -20.21 23.51
N PRO A 138 5.66 -20.24 24.82
CA PRO A 138 5.01 -19.10 25.51
C PRO A 138 5.69 -17.75 25.33
N TYR A 139 7.03 -17.71 25.26
CA TYR A 139 7.78 -16.46 25.14
C TYR A 139 7.41 -15.64 23.89
N PHE A 140 6.99 -16.28 22.78
CA PHE A 140 6.56 -15.54 21.59
C PHE A 140 5.26 -14.75 21.85
N ARG A 141 4.36 -15.31 22.66
CA ARG A 141 3.13 -14.63 23.09
C ARG A 141 3.46 -13.50 24.07
N GLU A 142 4.37 -13.74 25.00
CA GLU A 142 4.83 -12.72 25.95
C GLU A 142 5.43 -11.50 25.22
N VAL A 143 6.25 -11.73 24.18
CA VAL A 143 6.78 -10.65 23.32
C VAL A 143 5.65 -9.91 22.59
N ALA A 144 4.69 -10.64 22.01
CA ALA A 144 3.57 -10.03 21.30
C ALA A 144 2.68 -9.17 22.23
N ASP A 145 2.46 -9.62 23.46
CA ASP A 145 1.64 -8.90 24.43
C ASP A 145 2.38 -7.69 25.01
N ALA A 146 3.69 -7.83 25.29
CA ALA A 146 4.53 -6.70 25.69
C ALA A 146 4.58 -5.60 24.61
N TRP A 147 4.66 -5.98 23.32
CA TRP A 147 4.60 -5.03 22.21
C TRP A 147 3.26 -4.28 22.16
N LYS A 148 2.13 -5.00 22.25
CA LYS A 148 0.79 -4.38 22.28
C LYS A 148 0.64 -3.40 23.43
N ALA A 149 1.10 -3.78 24.62
CA ALA A 149 1.08 -2.92 25.80
C ALA A 149 1.93 -1.66 25.59
N ALA A 150 3.18 -1.81 25.16
CA ALA A 150 4.10 -0.69 24.96
C ALA A 150 3.56 0.35 23.96
N VAL A 151 3.06 -0.12 22.81
CA VAL A 151 2.53 0.76 21.76
C VAL A 151 1.23 1.43 22.21
N ASN A 152 0.38 0.74 22.96
CA ASN A 152 -0.85 1.34 23.46
C ASN A 152 -0.59 2.35 24.60
N ASP A 153 0.30 2.04 25.53
CA ASP A 153 0.56 2.89 26.69
C ASP A 153 1.31 4.17 26.29
N GLY A 154 2.35 4.02 25.47
CA GLY A 154 3.22 5.11 25.03
C GLY A 154 2.63 5.97 23.90
N ALA A 155 1.86 5.39 22.98
CA ALA A 155 1.35 6.10 21.80
C ALA A 155 -0.17 6.14 21.67
N LYS A 156 -0.92 5.66 22.68
CA LYS A 156 -2.39 5.59 22.68
C LYS A 156 -2.95 4.94 21.41
N PHE A 157 -2.28 3.88 20.96
CA PHE A 157 -2.53 3.23 19.67
C PHE A 157 -3.98 2.86 19.42
N ALA A 158 -4.69 2.26 20.39
CA ALA A 158 -6.09 1.92 20.21
C ALA A 158 -6.97 3.16 19.95
N ARG A 159 -6.73 4.24 20.71
CA ARG A 159 -7.47 5.51 20.53
C ARG A 159 -7.21 6.14 19.16
N MET A 160 -5.96 6.11 18.69
CA MET A 160 -5.58 6.58 17.36
C MET A 160 -6.23 5.74 16.26
N GLN A 161 -6.20 4.41 16.38
CA GLN A 161 -6.86 3.50 15.45
C GLN A 161 -8.37 3.76 15.37
N ASP A 162 -9.03 3.97 16.51
CA ASP A 162 -10.46 4.29 16.55
C ASP A 162 -10.76 5.64 15.90
N ALA A 163 -9.94 6.66 16.14
CA ALA A 163 -10.07 7.96 15.48
C ALA A 163 -9.89 7.86 13.96
N ILE A 164 -8.91 7.08 13.48
CA ILE A 164 -8.70 6.82 12.05
C ILE A 164 -9.88 6.06 11.44
N ARG A 165 -10.41 5.03 12.10
CA ARG A 165 -11.58 4.27 11.64
C ARG A 165 -12.83 5.14 11.55
N ALA A 166 -13.04 5.98 12.57
CA ALA A 166 -14.15 6.95 12.60
C ALA A 166 -13.93 8.15 11.67
N ARG A 167 -12.75 8.27 11.05
CA ARG A 167 -12.31 9.45 10.28
C ARG A 167 -12.43 10.77 11.06
N ASP A 168 -12.25 10.71 12.38
CA ASP A 168 -12.31 11.88 13.27
C ASP A 168 -10.96 12.62 13.24
N THR A 169 -10.84 13.60 12.35
CA THR A 169 -9.60 14.36 12.16
C THR A 169 -9.21 15.19 13.38
N GLY A 170 -10.18 15.58 14.22
CA GLY A 170 -9.95 16.31 15.46
C GLY A 170 -9.30 15.43 16.53
N ARG A 171 -9.71 14.15 16.62
CA ARG A 171 -9.09 13.17 17.53
C ARG A 171 -7.79 12.56 17.02
N ILE A 172 -7.50 12.71 15.73
CA ILE A 172 -6.21 12.31 15.12
C ILE A 172 -5.12 13.35 15.42
N LYS A 173 -5.47 14.62 15.62
CA LYS A 173 -4.55 15.74 15.82
C LYS A 173 -4.25 16.03 17.30
#